data_AF-A0A9D6G4A2-F1
#
_entry.id   AF-A0A9D6G4A2-F1
#
_cell.length_a   1.000
_cell.length_b   1.000
_cell.length_c   1.000
_cell.angle_alpha   90.00
_cell.angle_beta   90.00
_cell.angle_gamma   90.00
#
_symmetry.space_group_name_H-M   'P 1'
#
loop_
_entity.id
_entity.type
_entity.pdbx_description
1 polymer ?
#
loop_
_entity_poly.entity_id
_entity_poly.type
_entity_poly.pdbx_seq_one_letter_code
_entity_poly.pdbx_strand_id
1 'polypeptide(L)'
;MAKDSRVASAISHWAPRFVSNGVLFADFEDVTGSIERWEDWCAAWSARAAVHEKLGRDTLAEGCKLTAGEHLVRAGIYYHFAKFVFVQDAEQMRTAHAKAVECYRDGVALLRPFDGKRVAIPFEGKTLFGVLRGSGPVLVMAPGLDSTKEELHAYEEPFLARGIATLAIDGPGQGEAEYEIPICGDYERAARAVCDWIEERGDLDAERIAIWGVSLGGYY
;
A
#
# COMPACT_ATOMS: atom_id res chain seq x y z
N MET A 1 -27.29 -2.23 20.66
CA MET A 1 -27.85 -2.79 19.41
C MET A 1 -26.98 -3.98 18.99
N ALA A 2 -27.47 -4.91 18.17
CA ALA A 2 -26.60 -5.97 17.65
C ALA A 2 -25.54 -5.34 16.72
N LYS A 3 -24.28 -5.77 16.84
CA LYS A 3 -23.17 -5.29 16.00
C LYS A 3 -23.49 -5.57 14.53
N ASP A 4 -23.21 -4.61 13.64
CA ASP A 4 -23.43 -4.76 12.20
C ASP A 4 -22.74 -6.04 11.68
N SER A 5 -23.49 -6.85 10.93
CA SER A 5 -23.01 -8.15 10.43
C SER A 5 -21.84 -8.00 9.46
N ARG A 6 -21.75 -6.88 8.72
CA ARG A 6 -20.61 -6.56 7.86
C ARG A 6 -19.35 -6.33 8.68
N VAL A 7 -19.47 -5.59 9.80
CA VAL A 7 -18.35 -5.35 10.71
C VAL A 7 -17.90 -6.66 11.38
N ALA A 8 -18.84 -7.48 11.84
CA ALA A 8 -18.51 -8.78 12.43
C ALA A 8 -17.77 -9.69 11.43
N SER A 9 -18.26 -9.74 10.18
CA SER A 9 -17.63 -10.51 9.09
C SER A 9 -16.25 -9.98 8.73
N ALA A 10 -16.09 -8.66 8.59
CA ALA A 10 -14.81 -8.01 8.33
C ALA A 10 -13.75 -8.40 9.36
N ILE A 11 -14.11 -8.32 10.65
CA ILE A 11 -13.21 -8.67 11.75
C ILE A 11 -12.82 -10.15 11.67
N SER A 12 -13.78 -11.07 11.50
CA SER A 12 -13.48 -12.50 11.52
C SER A 12 -12.63 -12.96 10.34
N HIS A 13 -12.80 -12.34 9.16
CA HIS A 13 -12.09 -12.76 7.95
C HIS A 13 -10.77 -12.01 7.72
N TRP A 14 -10.66 -10.76 8.17
CA TRP A 14 -9.51 -9.91 7.82
C TRP A 14 -8.54 -9.66 8.96
N ALA A 15 -8.85 -10.05 10.21
CA ALA A 15 -7.91 -9.88 11.32
C ALA A 15 -6.49 -10.40 11.01
N PRO A 16 -6.30 -11.63 10.46
CA PRO A 16 -4.95 -12.09 10.11
C PRO A 16 -4.27 -11.22 9.06
N ARG A 17 -5.01 -10.73 8.06
CA ARG A 17 -4.49 -9.88 6.98
C ARG A 17 -4.06 -8.50 7.50
N PHE A 18 -4.86 -7.89 8.37
CA PHE A 18 -4.52 -6.60 8.98
C PHE A 18 -3.23 -6.72 9.76
N VAL A 19 -3.16 -7.71 10.66
CA VAL A 19 -2.01 -7.90 11.55
C VAL A 19 -0.75 -8.29 10.77
N SER A 20 -0.87 -9.19 9.79
CA SER A 20 0.29 -9.59 8.97
C SER A 20 0.83 -8.45 8.12
N ASN A 21 -0.02 -7.49 7.74
CA ASN A 21 0.34 -6.41 6.82
C ASN A 21 0.63 -5.09 7.54
N GLY A 22 0.98 -5.14 8.82
CA GLY A 22 1.57 -4.01 9.55
C GLY A 22 0.64 -3.29 10.52
N VAL A 23 -0.60 -3.77 10.70
CA VAL A 23 -1.50 -3.27 11.75
C VAL A 23 -1.11 -3.86 13.10
N LEU A 24 -0.90 -3.01 14.10
CA LEU A 24 -0.67 -3.46 15.47
C LEU A 24 -1.94 -4.14 16.00
N PHE A 25 -1.78 -5.33 16.60
CA PHE A 25 -2.92 -6.08 17.12
C PHE A 25 -3.77 -5.27 18.12
N ALA A 26 -3.12 -4.51 19.00
CA ALA A 26 -3.82 -3.64 19.95
C ALA A 26 -4.65 -2.54 19.26
N ASP A 27 -4.12 -1.91 18.21
CA ASP A 27 -4.90 -0.91 17.45
C ASP A 27 -6.06 -1.58 16.70
N PHE A 28 -5.86 -2.80 16.18
CA PHE A 28 -6.93 -3.56 15.54
C PHE A 28 -8.07 -3.85 16.52
N GLU A 29 -7.76 -4.35 17.73
CA GLU A 29 -8.77 -4.60 18.76
C GLU A 29 -9.48 -3.32 19.20
N ASP A 30 -8.73 -2.23 19.46
CA ASP A 30 -9.27 -0.94 19.85
C ASP A 30 -10.25 -0.37 18.80
N VAL A 31 -9.78 -0.27 17.55
CA VAL A 31 -10.56 0.34 16.47
C VAL A 31 -11.79 -0.51 16.17
N THR A 32 -11.62 -1.81 15.94
CA THR A 32 -12.74 -2.70 15.59
C THR A 32 -13.70 -2.94 16.75
N GLY A 33 -13.23 -2.79 18.00
CA GLY A 33 -14.07 -2.81 19.20
C GLY A 33 -15.00 -1.60 19.30
N SER A 34 -14.60 -0.44 18.74
CA SER A 34 -15.39 0.80 18.77
C SER A 34 -16.40 0.96 17.62
N ILE A 35 -16.28 0.17 16.55
CA ILE A 35 -17.14 0.29 15.36
C ILE A 35 -18.43 -0.53 15.58
N GLU A 36 -19.58 0.15 15.61
CA GLU A 36 -20.90 -0.50 15.66
C GLU A 36 -21.55 -0.69 14.29
N ARG A 37 -21.31 0.25 13.36
CA ARG A 37 -21.88 0.28 12.00
C ARG A 37 -20.77 0.30 10.96
N TRP A 38 -20.99 -0.36 9.83
CA TRP A 38 -20.01 -0.41 8.74
C TRP A 38 -19.67 0.98 8.18
N GLU A 39 -20.63 1.90 8.15
CA GLU A 39 -20.47 3.26 7.68
C GLU A 39 -19.43 4.06 8.50
N ASP A 40 -19.17 3.65 9.75
CA ASP A 40 -18.20 4.30 10.63
C ASP A 40 -16.77 3.74 10.44
N TRP A 41 -16.60 2.67 9.64
CA TRP A 41 -15.32 1.96 9.47
C TRP A 41 -14.19 2.86 8.99
N CYS A 42 -14.39 3.52 7.84
CA CYS A 42 -13.36 4.34 7.22
C CYS A 42 -12.97 5.53 8.12
N ALA A 43 -13.94 6.17 8.75
CA ALA A 43 -13.69 7.25 9.70
C ALA A 43 -12.86 6.78 10.91
N ALA A 44 -13.22 5.65 11.52
CA ALA A 44 -12.55 5.12 12.71
C ALA A 44 -11.10 4.72 12.42
N TRP A 45 -10.86 4.01 11.31
CA TRP A 45 -9.50 3.67 10.89
C TRP A 45 -8.68 4.89 10.48
N SER A 46 -9.28 5.85 9.77
CA SER A 46 -8.62 7.11 9.42
C SER A 46 -8.22 7.92 10.66
N ALA A 47 -9.05 7.90 11.71
CA ALA A 47 -8.73 8.55 12.98
C ALA A 47 -7.51 7.90 13.67
N ARG A 48 -7.42 6.56 13.65
CA ARG A 48 -6.24 5.86 14.18
C ARG A 48 -5.00 6.10 13.32
N ALA A 49 -5.14 6.11 11.99
CA ALA A 49 -4.06 6.45 11.07
C ALA A 49 -3.49 7.85 11.34
N ALA A 50 -4.36 8.84 11.59
CA ALA A 50 -3.97 10.21 11.92
C ALA A 50 -3.12 10.32 13.20
N VAL A 51 -3.31 9.42 14.17
CA VAL A 51 -2.44 9.35 15.36
C VAL A 51 -1.01 8.98 14.97
N HIS A 52 -0.83 7.94 14.15
CA HIS A 52 0.50 7.57 13.66
C HIS A 52 1.08 8.60 12.72
N GLU A 53 0.27 9.23 11.86
CA GLU A 53 0.73 10.32 11.02
C GLU A 53 1.30 11.45 11.89
N LYS A 54 0.55 11.89 12.90
CA LYS A 54 1.00 12.95 13.81
C LYS A 54 2.33 12.58 14.49
N LEU A 55 2.44 11.37 15.03
CA LEU A 55 3.68 10.89 15.63
C LEU A 55 4.86 10.91 14.64
N GLY A 56 4.61 10.49 13.39
CA GLY A 56 5.61 10.52 12.33
C GLY A 56 6.04 11.94 11.96
N ARG A 57 5.09 12.88 11.85
CA ARG A 57 5.37 14.28 11.53
C ARG A 57 6.10 14.99 12.68
N ASP A 58 5.70 14.76 13.93
CA ASP A 58 6.33 15.35 15.12
C ASP A 58 7.79 14.86 15.25
N THR A 59 8.02 13.55 15.17
CA THR A 59 9.37 12.98 15.26
C THR A 59 10.26 13.38 14.09
N LEU A 60 9.69 13.60 12.90
CA LEU A 60 10.42 14.16 11.76
C LEU A 60 10.90 15.59 12.05
N ALA A 61 10.06 16.42 12.68
CA ALA A 61 10.43 17.78 13.07
C ALA A 61 11.56 17.82 14.10
N GLU A 62 11.69 16.77 14.91
CA GLU A 62 12.80 16.56 15.85
C GLU A 62 14.07 15.97 15.19
N GLY A 63 14.00 15.61 13.90
CA GLY A 63 15.12 15.04 13.14
C GLY A 63 15.27 13.52 13.24
N CYS A 64 14.35 12.84 13.93
CA CYS A 64 14.35 11.38 14.13
C CYS A 64 13.79 10.64 12.89
N LYS A 65 14.53 10.66 11.78
CA LYS A 65 14.06 10.20 10.46
C LYS A 65 13.57 8.75 10.43
N LEU A 66 14.30 7.80 11.02
CA LEU A 66 13.92 6.38 10.97
C LEU A 66 12.56 6.16 11.66
N THR A 67 12.42 6.66 12.89
CA THR A 67 11.16 6.60 13.66
C THR A 67 10.02 7.30 12.93
N ALA A 68 10.27 8.46 12.33
CA ALA A 68 9.29 9.14 11.50
C ALA A 68 8.83 8.29 10.32
N GLY A 69 9.77 7.64 9.63
CA GLY A 69 9.50 6.73 8.52
C GLY A 69 8.60 5.57 8.93
N GLU A 70 8.92 4.89 10.03
CA GLU A 70 8.13 3.77 10.56
C GLU A 70 6.69 4.18 10.92
N HIS A 71 6.52 5.36 11.53
CA HIS A 71 5.19 5.88 11.86
C HIS A 71 4.39 6.27 10.61
N LEU A 72 5.01 6.93 9.63
CA LEU A 72 4.34 7.34 8.40
C LEU A 72 3.97 6.15 7.51
N VAL A 73 4.83 5.12 7.42
CA VAL A 73 4.47 3.86 6.74
C VAL A 73 3.27 3.20 7.41
N ARG A 74 3.27 3.12 8.75
CA ARG A 74 2.13 2.56 9.49
C ARG A 74 0.86 3.38 9.26
N ALA A 75 0.95 4.71 9.26
CA ALA A 75 -0.19 5.57 8.93
C ALA A 75 -0.71 5.30 7.52
N GLY A 76 0.19 5.15 6.53
CA GLY A 76 -0.16 4.80 5.16
C GLY A 76 -0.95 3.49 5.07
N ILE A 77 -0.47 2.44 5.74
CA ILE A 77 -1.14 1.14 5.82
C ILE A 77 -2.52 1.25 6.50
N TYR A 78 -2.65 2.03 7.57
CA TYR A 78 -3.92 2.19 8.28
C TYR A 78 -4.94 2.97 7.45
N TYR A 79 -4.51 4.00 6.72
CA TYR A 79 -5.35 4.71 5.77
C TYR A 79 -5.79 3.81 4.60
N HIS A 80 -4.92 2.93 4.12
CA HIS A 80 -5.30 1.90 3.16
C HIS A 80 -6.40 0.99 3.73
N PHE A 81 -6.23 0.48 4.94
CA PHE A 81 -7.25 -0.35 5.58
C PHE A 81 -8.52 0.41 5.99
N ALA A 82 -8.46 1.75 6.06
CA ALA A 82 -9.65 2.59 6.21
C ALA A 82 -10.53 2.57 4.95
N LYS A 83 -9.92 2.73 3.76
CA LYS A 83 -10.63 2.72 2.48
C LYS A 83 -10.89 1.31 1.93
N PHE A 84 -10.20 0.31 2.45
CA PHE A 84 -10.32 -1.10 2.07
C PHE A 84 -11.79 -1.56 2.08
N VAL A 85 -12.28 -1.92 0.88
CA VAL A 85 -13.66 -2.35 0.59
C VAL A 85 -14.78 -1.40 1.08
N PHE A 86 -14.44 -0.15 1.35
CA PHE A 86 -15.38 0.87 1.78
C PHE A 86 -15.93 1.65 0.58
N VAL A 87 -17.16 1.31 0.18
CA VAL A 87 -17.82 1.84 -1.03
C VAL A 87 -19.04 2.72 -0.72
N GLN A 88 -19.33 2.96 0.56
CA GLN A 88 -20.51 3.68 1.03
C GLN A 88 -20.40 5.19 0.78
N ASP A 89 -19.19 5.72 0.83
CA ASP A 89 -18.89 7.13 0.60
C ASP A 89 -17.59 7.24 -0.22
N ALA A 90 -17.75 7.59 -1.50
CA ALA A 90 -16.64 7.69 -2.44
C ALA A 90 -15.70 8.86 -2.14
N GLU A 91 -16.19 9.95 -1.53
CA GLU A 91 -15.36 11.10 -1.16
C GLU A 91 -14.48 10.75 0.03
N GLN A 92 -15.06 10.10 1.05
CA GLN A 92 -14.32 9.62 2.20
C GLN A 92 -13.29 8.54 1.81
N MET A 93 -13.67 7.60 0.94
CA MET A 93 -12.77 6.59 0.39
C MET A 93 -11.56 7.23 -0.33
N ARG A 94 -11.81 8.20 -1.22
CA ARG A 94 -10.76 8.93 -1.95
C ARG A 94 -9.85 9.74 -1.03
N THR A 95 -10.43 10.35 0.01
CA THR A 95 -9.66 11.11 1.01
C THR A 95 -8.71 10.19 1.77
N ALA A 96 -9.19 9.04 2.26
CA ALA A 96 -8.36 8.06 2.94
C ALA A 96 -7.29 7.47 1.99
N HIS A 97 -7.63 7.18 0.74
CA HIS A 97 -6.65 6.72 -0.27
C HIS A 97 -5.54 7.76 -0.51
N ALA A 98 -5.89 9.03 -0.66
CA ALA A 98 -4.89 10.10 -0.84
C ALA A 98 -3.93 10.19 0.36
N LYS A 99 -4.45 10.06 1.59
CA LYS A 99 -3.62 10.01 2.81
C LYS A 99 -2.76 8.75 2.88
N ALA A 100 -3.25 7.60 2.43
CA ALA A 100 -2.48 6.36 2.36
C ALA A 100 -1.23 6.55 1.50
N VAL A 101 -1.42 7.04 0.27
CA VAL A 101 -0.33 7.32 -0.68
C VAL A 101 0.63 8.38 -0.14
N GLU A 102 0.12 9.48 0.41
CA GLU A 102 0.94 10.58 0.96
C GLU A 102 1.84 10.08 2.10
N CYS A 103 1.24 9.44 3.11
CA CYS A 103 1.97 8.98 4.29
C CYS A 103 2.97 7.88 3.92
N TYR A 104 2.57 6.93 3.08
CA TYR A 104 3.46 5.85 2.66
C TYR A 104 4.65 6.40 1.86
N ARG A 105 4.41 7.26 0.86
CA ARG A 105 5.47 7.91 0.06
C ARG A 105 6.48 8.62 0.95
N ASP A 106 6.01 9.42 1.90
CA ASP A 106 6.89 10.19 2.79
C ASP A 106 7.63 9.26 3.77
N GLY A 107 6.96 8.22 4.26
CA GLY A 107 7.52 7.27 5.20
C GLY A 107 8.62 6.41 4.59
N VAL A 108 8.39 5.80 3.42
CA VAL A 108 9.38 4.91 2.79
C VAL A 108 10.67 5.64 2.42
N ALA A 109 10.62 6.93 2.11
CA ALA A 109 11.80 7.74 1.81
C ALA A 109 12.75 7.92 3.01
N LEU A 110 12.23 7.71 4.23
CA LEU A 110 12.95 7.89 5.48
C LEU A 110 13.49 6.58 6.06
N LEU A 111 13.05 5.43 5.55
CA LEU A 111 13.47 4.12 6.04
C LEU A 111 14.94 3.83 5.75
N ARG A 112 15.54 2.96 6.56
CA ARG A 112 16.91 2.47 6.42
C ARG A 112 16.95 0.97 6.76
N PRO A 113 17.88 0.18 6.17
CA PRO A 113 18.90 0.60 5.21
C PRO A 113 18.35 0.85 3.79
N PHE A 114 17.14 0.40 3.51
CA PHE A 114 16.49 0.52 2.19
C PHE A 114 15.38 1.57 2.22
N ASP A 115 15.69 2.76 1.70
CA ASP A 115 14.69 3.78 1.43
C ASP A 115 13.88 3.44 0.16
N GLY A 116 12.75 4.12 0.00
CA GLY A 116 11.83 3.95 -1.12
C GLY A 116 11.52 5.23 -1.84
N LYS A 117 11.17 5.10 -3.12
CA LYS A 117 10.77 6.21 -3.98
C LYS A 117 9.49 5.84 -4.72
N ARG A 118 8.49 6.72 -4.64
CA ARG A 118 7.35 6.66 -5.55
C ARG A 118 7.83 6.94 -6.97
N VAL A 119 7.46 6.08 -7.91
CA VAL A 119 7.85 6.16 -9.32
C VAL A 119 6.62 6.26 -10.21
N ALA A 120 6.78 6.91 -11.35
CA ALA A 120 5.76 7.06 -12.39
C ALA A 120 6.20 6.27 -13.62
N ILE A 121 5.34 5.36 -14.07
CA ILE A 121 5.60 4.42 -15.16
C ILE A 121 4.62 4.77 -16.29
N PRO A 122 5.11 5.18 -17.48
CA PRO A 122 4.24 5.49 -18.61
C PRO A 122 3.40 4.28 -19.03
N PHE A 123 2.10 4.48 -19.25
CA PHE A 123 1.20 3.43 -19.71
C PHE A 123 0.07 4.03 -20.54
N GLU A 124 0.14 3.88 -21.86
CA GLU A 124 -0.97 4.20 -22.78
C GLU A 124 -1.55 5.61 -22.68
N GLY A 125 -0.66 6.61 -22.55
CA GLY A 125 -1.06 8.01 -22.36
C GLY A 125 -1.55 8.33 -20.94
N LYS A 126 -1.53 7.35 -20.05
CA LYS A 126 -1.75 7.42 -18.60
C LYS A 126 -0.45 7.09 -17.86
N THR A 127 -0.55 6.97 -16.54
CA THR A 127 0.58 6.68 -15.65
C THR A 127 0.17 5.60 -14.65
N LEU A 128 0.98 4.56 -14.56
CA LEU A 128 0.97 3.64 -13.42
C LEU A 128 1.92 4.18 -12.35
N PHE A 129 1.55 4.03 -11.09
CA PHE A 129 2.40 4.44 -9.98
C PHE A 129 2.91 3.22 -9.23
N GLY A 130 4.17 3.29 -8.81
CA GLY A 130 4.79 2.25 -8.01
C GLY A 130 5.62 2.83 -6.87
N VAL A 131 6.12 1.97 -6.00
CA VAL A 131 7.15 2.29 -5.02
C VAL A 131 8.34 1.36 -5.24
N LEU A 132 9.47 1.95 -5.61
CA LEU A 132 10.74 1.26 -5.81
C LEU A 132 11.60 1.37 -4.54
N ARG A 133 12.10 0.24 -4.06
CA ARG A 133 13.06 0.15 -2.94
C ARG A 133 14.24 -0.72 -3.34
N GLY A 134 15.47 -0.30 -3.00
CA GLY A 134 16.69 -1.02 -3.35
C GLY A 134 17.14 -0.84 -4.81
N SER A 135 18.10 -1.65 -5.22
CA SER A 135 18.75 -1.64 -6.55
C SER A 135 19.23 -3.04 -6.94
N GLY A 136 19.51 -3.28 -8.22
CA GLY A 136 19.97 -4.59 -8.73
C GLY A 136 18.83 -5.45 -9.27
N PRO A 137 18.85 -6.79 -9.08
CA PRO A 137 17.72 -7.67 -9.42
C PRO A 137 16.43 -7.13 -8.83
N VAL A 138 15.31 -7.23 -9.56
CA VAL A 138 14.06 -6.59 -9.14
C VAL A 138 12.91 -7.58 -9.12
N LEU A 139 12.14 -7.53 -8.03
CA LEU A 139 10.85 -8.18 -7.89
C LEU A 139 9.74 -7.15 -8.09
N VAL A 140 9.01 -7.28 -9.20
CA VAL A 140 7.76 -6.54 -9.43
C VAL A 140 6.66 -7.19 -8.60
N MET A 141 5.92 -6.39 -7.83
CA MET A 141 4.90 -6.89 -6.90
C MET A 141 3.52 -6.35 -7.30
N ALA A 142 2.62 -7.27 -7.68
CA ALA A 142 1.26 -6.97 -8.10
C ALA A 142 0.25 -7.20 -6.95
N PRO A 143 -0.50 -6.15 -6.53
CA PRO A 143 -1.54 -6.31 -5.52
C PRO A 143 -2.73 -7.10 -6.05
N GLY A 144 -3.62 -7.53 -5.13
CA GLY A 144 -4.92 -8.11 -5.48
C GLY A 144 -5.98 -7.04 -5.82
N LEU A 145 -7.24 -7.46 -5.93
CA LEU A 145 -8.36 -6.59 -6.29
C LEU A 145 -8.51 -5.39 -5.35
N ASP A 146 -8.52 -5.67 -4.04
CA ASP A 146 -8.80 -4.67 -3.01
C ASP A 146 -7.53 -4.15 -2.31
N SER A 147 -6.35 -4.55 -2.79
CA SER A 147 -5.04 -4.17 -2.24
C SER A 147 -4.43 -3.05 -3.06
N THR A 148 -3.44 -2.35 -2.50
CA THR A 148 -2.60 -1.39 -3.22
C THR A 148 -1.13 -1.67 -2.95
N LYS A 149 -0.24 -0.97 -3.65
CA LYS A 149 1.21 -1.03 -3.42
C LYS A 149 1.63 -0.73 -1.97
N GLU A 150 0.87 0.11 -1.24
CA GLU A 150 1.11 0.42 0.18
C GLU A 150 1.01 -0.82 1.08
N GLU A 151 0.04 -1.70 0.81
CA GLU A 151 -0.18 -2.92 1.61
C GLU A 151 0.96 -3.93 1.45
N LEU A 152 1.63 -3.92 0.29
CA LEU A 152 2.65 -4.91 -0.04
C LEU A 152 3.95 -4.72 0.75
N HIS A 153 4.09 -3.61 1.48
CA HIS A 153 5.24 -3.27 2.31
C HIS A 153 5.73 -4.44 3.19
N ALA A 154 4.79 -5.16 3.82
CA ALA A 154 5.09 -6.24 4.75
C ALA A 154 5.84 -7.42 4.11
N TYR A 155 5.79 -7.56 2.78
CA TYR A 155 6.44 -8.64 2.04
C TYR A 155 7.81 -8.23 1.47
N GLU A 156 8.19 -6.95 1.53
CA GLU A 156 9.37 -6.44 0.84
C GLU A 156 10.69 -6.82 1.54
N GLU A 157 10.71 -6.79 2.88
CA GLU A 157 11.93 -6.92 3.69
C GLU A 157 12.76 -8.18 3.38
N PRO A 158 12.16 -9.39 3.23
CA PRO A 158 12.94 -10.58 2.87
C PRO A 158 13.70 -10.46 1.55
N PHE A 159 13.16 -9.74 0.56
CA PHE A 159 13.81 -9.54 -0.75
C PHE A 159 14.90 -8.49 -0.66
N LEU A 160 14.59 -7.36 -0.02
CA LEU A 160 15.54 -6.27 0.19
C LEU A 160 16.78 -6.76 0.96
N ALA A 161 16.59 -7.53 2.03
CA ALA A 161 17.67 -8.14 2.81
C ALA A 161 18.57 -9.10 2.00
N ARG A 162 18.11 -9.57 0.83
CA ARG A 162 18.86 -10.43 -0.10
C ARG A 162 19.44 -9.66 -1.28
N GLY A 163 19.38 -8.34 -1.27
CA GLY A 163 19.87 -7.50 -2.37
C GLY A 163 18.98 -7.56 -3.62
N ILE A 164 17.69 -7.87 -3.45
CA ILE A 164 16.68 -7.84 -4.51
C ILE A 164 15.82 -6.60 -4.27
N ALA A 165 15.82 -5.67 -5.23
CA ALA A 165 14.95 -4.52 -5.24
C ALA A 165 13.47 -4.93 -5.30
N THR A 166 12.59 -4.16 -4.69
CA THR A 166 11.14 -4.37 -4.77
C THR A 166 10.49 -3.21 -5.50
N LEU A 167 9.59 -3.52 -6.44
CA LEU A 167 8.78 -2.56 -7.16
C LEU A 167 7.30 -2.94 -7.02
N ALA A 168 6.64 -2.44 -5.97
CA ALA A 168 5.21 -2.61 -5.79
C ALA A 168 4.46 -1.61 -6.69
N ILE A 169 3.54 -2.11 -7.54
CA ILE A 169 2.84 -1.29 -8.54
C ILE A 169 1.33 -1.26 -8.29
N ASP A 170 0.72 -0.12 -8.57
CA ASP A 170 -0.72 -0.01 -8.76
C ASP A 170 -1.02 -0.13 -10.26
N GLY A 171 -1.51 -1.29 -10.69
CA GLY A 171 -1.92 -1.56 -12.07
C GLY A 171 -3.35 -1.12 -12.40
N PRO A 172 -3.85 -1.43 -13.60
CA PRO A 172 -5.23 -1.14 -14.01
C PRO A 172 -6.28 -1.57 -12.96
N GLY A 173 -7.10 -0.62 -12.52
CA GLY A 173 -8.14 -0.83 -11.51
C GLY A 173 -7.66 -0.85 -10.06
N GLN A 174 -6.37 -0.57 -9.79
CA GLN A 174 -5.78 -0.70 -8.46
C GLN A 174 -5.21 0.63 -7.95
N GLY A 175 -5.34 0.89 -6.66
CA GLY A 175 -4.73 2.03 -5.95
C GLY A 175 -4.80 3.35 -6.72
N GLU A 176 -3.67 3.99 -6.98
CA GLU A 176 -3.65 5.29 -7.69
C GLU A 176 -4.19 5.22 -9.14
N ALA A 177 -4.13 4.06 -9.79
CA ALA A 177 -4.66 3.86 -11.14
C ALA A 177 -6.18 3.62 -11.16
N GLU A 178 -6.81 3.26 -10.03
CA GLU A 178 -8.23 2.88 -9.94
C GLU A 178 -9.20 3.99 -10.42
N TYR A 179 -8.74 5.24 -10.43
CA TYR A 179 -9.56 6.40 -10.80
C TYR A 179 -9.50 6.79 -12.27
N GLU A 180 -8.52 6.28 -13.02
CA GLU A 180 -8.28 6.66 -14.41
C GLU A 180 -8.16 5.48 -15.36
N ILE A 181 -7.77 4.31 -14.85
CA ILE A 181 -7.45 3.13 -15.63
C ILE A 181 -8.35 2.00 -15.10
N PRO A 182 -9.39 1.61 -15.84
CA PRO A 182 -10.28 0.52 -15.44
C PRO A 182 -9.54 -0.81 -15.29
N ILE A 183 -10.05 -1.69 -14.44
CA ILE A 183 -9.57 -3.08 -14.37
C ILE A 183 -9.67 -3.75 -15.76
N CYS A 184 -8.64 -4.49 -16.14
CA CYS A 184 -8.58 -5.19 -17.42
C CYS A 184 -8.16 -6.65 -17.25
N GLY A 185 -8.49 -7.48 -18.24
CA GLY A 185 -8.15 -8.91 -18.24
C GLY A 185 -6.78 -9.23 -18.82
N ASP A 186 -6.21 -8.28 -19.56
CA ASP A 186 -4.93 -8.31 -20.27
C ASP A 186 -3.84 -7.54 -19.49
N TYR A 187 -3.65 -7.90 -18.23
CA TYR A 187 -2.72 -7.24 -17.31
C TYR A 187 -1.26 -7.32 -17.78
N GLU A 188 -0.93 -8.25 -18.69
CA GLU A 188 0.38 -8.36 -19.32
C GLU A 188 0.81 -7.07 -20.05
N ARG A 189 -0.13 -6.20 -20.43
CA ARG A 189 0.19 -4.87 -20.98
C ARG A 189 0.81 -3.96 -19.93
N ALA A 190 0.28 -3.98 -18.71
CA ALA A 190 0.84 -3.24 -17.58
C ALA A 190 2.20 -3.86 -17.18
N ALA A 191 2.28 -5.18 -17.11
CA ALA A 191 3.54 -5.88 -16.85
C ALA A 191 4.62 -5.54 -17.89
N ARG A 192 4.25 -5.50 -19.18
CA ARG A 192 5.15 -5.08 -20.26
C ARG A 192 5.65 -3.65 -20.08
N ALA A 193 4.76 -2.70 -19.79
CA ALA A 193 5.15 -1.31 -19.56
C ALA A 193 6.10 -1.16 -18.36
N VAL A 194 5.93 -1.98 -17.32
CA VAL A 194 6.84 -2.03 -16.17
C VAL A 194 8.21 -2.59 -16.57
N CYS A 195 8.26 -3.67 -17.35
CA CYS A 195 9.52 -4.21 -17.87
C CYS A 195 10.25 -3.20 -18.76
N ASP A 196 9.55 -2.61 -19.74
CA ASP A 196 10.11 -1.58 -20.63
C ASP A 196 10.68 -0.39 -19.79
N TRP A 197 9.98 0.01 -18.71
CA TRP A 197 10.47 1.04 -17.79
C TRP A 197 11.67 0.61 -16.96
N ILE A 198 11.77 -0.66 -16.56
CA ILE A 198 12.95 -1.21 -15.85
C ILE A 198 14.18 -1.22 -16.78
N GLU A 199 14.00 -1.58 -18.04
CA GLU A 199 15.09 -1.65 -19.04
C GLU A 199 15.77 -0.30 -19.29
N GLU A 200 15.04 0.81 -19.11
CA GLU A 200 15.59 2.16 -19.26
C GLU A 200 16.39 2.65 -18.03
N ARG A 201 16.45 1.86 -16.95
CA ARG A 201 17.07 2.26 -15.69
C ARG A 201 18.48 1.73 -15.51
N GLY A 202 19.37 2.58 -15.00
CA GLY A 202 20.75 2.20 -14.66
C GLY A 202 20.92 1.59 -13.27
N ASP A 203 19.91 1.64 -12.39
CA ASP A 203 19.97 1.15 -11.01
C ASP A 203 19.31 -0.23 -10.83
N LEU A 204 18.66 -0.78 -11.85
CA LEU A 204 18.04 -2.10 -11.84
C LEU A 204 18.69 -3.02 -12.88
N ASP A 205 18.62 -4.33 -12.62
CA ASP A 205 19.14 -5.35 -13.51
C ASP A 205 18.02 -5.92 -14.40
N ALA A 206 17.98 -5.45 -15.64
CA ALA A 206 16.97 -5.83 -16.63
C ALA A 206 17.00 -7.33 -17.00
N GLU A 207 18.13 -8.02 -16.80
CA GLU A 207 18.24 -9.47 -17.08
C GLU A 207 17.73 -10.32 -15.89
N ARG A 208 17.38 -9.69 -14.76
CA ARG A 208 16.95 -10.35 -13.53
C ARG A 208 15.70 -9.70 -12.95
N ILE A 209 14.63 -9.71 -13.76
CA ILE A 209 13.28 -9.30 -13.37
C ILE A 209 12.46 -10.54 -12.97
N ALA A 210 11.81 -10.48 -11.81
CA ALA A 210 10.82 -11.45 -11.38
C ALA A 210 9.50 -10.75 -11.05
N ILE A 211 8.39 -11.48 -11.07
CA ILE A 211 7.08 -11.00 -10.64
C ILE A 211 6.53 -11.84 -9.49
N TRP A 212 5.88 -11.20 -8.54
CA TRP A 212 5.15 -11.81 -7.44
C TRP A 212 3.79 -11.14 -7.30
N GLY A 213 2.75 -11.95 -7.07
CA GLY A 213 1.38 -11.47 -7.03
C GLY A 213 0.61 -12.05 -5.84
N VAL A 214 -0.24 -11.23 -5.23
CA VAL A 214 -1.12 -11.66 -4.13
C VAL A 214 -2.59 -11.69 -4.57
N SER A 215 -3.29 -12.79 -4.28
CA SER A 215 -4.70 -12.97 -4.65
C SER A 215 -4.90 -12.80 -6.17
N LEU A 216 -5.74 -11.85 -6.62
CA LEU A 216 -5.91 -11.52 -8.04
C LEU A 216 -4.59 -11.14 -8.73
N GLY A 217 -3.63 -10.58 -7.98
CA GLY A 217 -2.29 -10.30 -8.48
C GLY A 217 -1.51 -11.55 -8.90
N GLY A 218 -1.87 -12.74 -8.40
CA GLY A 218 -1.26 -14.00 -8.85
C GLY A 218 -1.85 -14.55 -10.15
N TYR A 219 -2.98 -14.00 -10.62
CA TYR A 219 -3.50 -14.24 -11.97
C TYR A 219 -2.85 -13.31 -13.00
N TYR A 220 -2.56 -12.06 -12.60
CA TYR A 220 -1.85 -11.05 -13.38
C TYR A 220 -0.41 -11.45 -13.70
#